data_AF-A0A7M4FT96-F1
#
_entry.id   AF-A0A7M4FT96-F1
#
_cell.length_a   1.000
_cell.length_b   1.000
_cell.length_c   1.000
_cell.angle_alpha   90.00
_cell.angle_beta   90.00
_cell.angle_gamma   90.00
#
_symmetry.space_group_name_H-M   'P 1'
#
loop_
_entity.id
_entity.type
_entity.pdbx_description
1 polymer ?
#
loop_
_entity_poly.entity_id
_entity_poly.type
_entity_poly.pdbx_seq_one_letter_code
_entity_poly.pdbx_strand_id
1 'polypeptide(L)'
;MPTWAIHFRSSSATQGPVTIRMGTASGNLVTYSSWIYPTLILCTYGFFSAMKPAESFLTPYLTGPDKNLTIEEVYPKLDRINHVLRVLVQLFKDMKECYGTKRLLYWSLWWALATAGFYQVLNYVQVLWDHRAPSQSSAVYNGAVEAIATFLSSATSMAVGYIRINWDLSGELALGIFSAVNAGALFLMHCTANIWACYAGYLVFKACYMFLITIATFQIAVNLSMERYALMFGFNTFLALAIQTILTLVVVDSRGLGLDIVTQFLVYGCYFAVISGIFLMRSIYILACTRCRREKQKSEEPITTGSATRL
;
A
#
# COMPACT_ATOMS: atom_id res chain seq x y z
N MET A 1 -4.81 -13.82 31.50
CA MET A 1 -4.28 -13.08 30.33
C MET A 1 -4.01 -11.66 30.79
N PRO A 2 -2.76 -11.16 30.80
CA PRO A 2 -2.52 -9.76 31.16
C PRO A 2 -2.94 -8.87 29.98
N THR A 3 -3.92 -8.01 30.23
CA THR A 3 -4.41 -6.97 29.34
C THR A 3 -3.35 -5.89 29.19
N TRP A 4 -2.76 -5.79 28.00
CA TRP A 4 -1.98 -4.62 27.60
C TRP A 4 -2.97 -3.48 27.34
N ALA A 5 -2.95 -2.44 28.17
CA ALA A 5 -3.72 -1.22 27.94
C ALA A 5 -2.74 -0.06 27.75
N ILE A 6 -2.68 0.49 26.55
CA ILE A 6 -1.90 1.70 26.26
C ILE A 6 -2.78 2.89 26.66
N HIS A 7 -2.48 3.50 27.80
CA HIS A 7 -3.14 4.73 28.23
C HIS A 7 -2.44 5.96 27.64
N PHE A 8 -3.02 6.54 26.60
CA PHE A 8 -2.65 7.88 26.15
C PHE A 8 -3.31 8.91 27.07
N ARG A 9 -2.56 9.49 28.00
CA ARG A 9 -3.00 10.66 28.77
C ARG A 9 -2.30 11.90 28.23
N SER A 10 -3.03 12.73 27.48
CA SER A 10 -2.61 14.09 27.18
C SER A 10 -2.63 14.89 28.47
N SER A 11 -1.47 15.35 28.94
CA SER A 11 -1.39 16.30 30.04
C SER A 11 -1.66 17.69 29.48
N SER A 12 -2.89 18.18 29.69
CA SER A 12 -3.30 19.59 29.74
C SER A 12 -2.41 20.63 29.03
N ALA A 13 -2.90 21.13 27.89
CA ALA A 13 -2.87 22.53 27.42
C ALA A 13 -1.75 23.47 27.90
N THR A 14 -0.50 23.02 27.90
CA THR A 14 0.68 23.87 28.06
C THR A 14 1.72 23.43 27.04
N GLN A 15 2.34 24.38 26.35
CA GLN A 15 3.32 24.17 25.28
C GLN A 15 4.63 23.54 25.81
N GLY A 16 4.56 22.32 26.35
CA GLY A 16 5.69 21.51 26.78
C GLY A 16 5.86 20.26 25.91
N PRO A 17 7.04 19.62 25.91
CA PRO A 17 7.29 18.42 25.13
C PRO A 17 6.35 17.26 25.54
N VAL A 18 5.69 16.65 24.55
CA VAL A 18 4.80 15.49 24.75
C VAL A 18 5.59 14.35 25.38
N THR A 19 5.23 13.98 26.61
CA THR A 19 5.86 12.89 27.34
C THR A 19 5.05 11.61 27.17
N ILE A 20 5.66 10.57 26.58
CA ILE A 20 5.00 9.26 26.37
C ILE A 20 5.41 8.31 27.49
N ARG A 21 4.44 7.64 28.11
CA ARG A 21 4.66 6.62 29.14
C ARG A 21 4.30 5.24 28.58
N MET A 22 5.27 4.32 28.57
CA MET A 22 5.05 2.92 28.21
C MET A 22 5.26 2.02 29.42
N GLY A 23 4.34 1.10 29.67
CA GLY A 23 4.47 0.08 30.71
C GLY A 23 5.29 -1.10 30.21
N THR A 24 6.30 -1.54 30.98
CA THR A 24 7.02 -2.79 30.74
C THR A 24 6.27 -3.97 31.36
N ALA A 25 6.62 -5.20 30.95
CA ALA A 25 6.10 -6.43 31.55
C ALA A 25 6.39 -6.57 33.06
N SER A 26 7.34 -5.80 33.59
CA SER A 26 7.66 -5.71 35.02
C SER A 26 6.85 -4.65 35.78
N GLY A 27 5.88 -3.99 35.12
CA GLY A 27 5.07 -2.93 35.73
C GLY A 27 5.75 -1.56 35.82
N ASN A 28 6.96 -1.40 35.27
CA ASN A 28 7.68 -0.13 35.30
C ASN A 28 7.20 0.78 34.16
N LEU A 29 6.89 2.04 34.50
CA LEU A 29 6.54 3.07 33.52
C LEU A 29 7.82 3.77 33.04
N VAL A 30 8.20 3.54 31.79
CA VAL A 30 9.31 4.27 31.15
C VAL A 30 8.76 5.55 30.55
N THR A 31 9.35 6.68 30.92
CA THR A 31 8.98 8.02 30.44
C THR A 31 9.93 8.43 29.32
N TYR A 32 9.38 8.70 28.14
CA TYR A 32 10.13 9.17 26.98
C TYR A 32 9.83 10.64 26.71
N SER A 33 10.89 11.45 26.58
CA SER A 33 10.80 12.89 26.29
C SER A 33 10.48 13.20 24.82
N SER A 34 10.53 12.21 23.94
CA SER A 34 10.26 12.34 22.51
C SER A 34 9.40 11.16 22.04
N TRP A 35 8.43 11.45 21.18
CA TRP A 35 7.57 10.44 20.56
C TRP A 35 8.31 9.58 19.53
N ILE A 36 9.47 10.04 19.05
CA ILE A 36 10.22 9.37 17.96
C ILE A 36 10.69 7.97 18.40
N TYR A 37 11.27 7.85 19.60
CA TYR A 37 11.82 6.58 20.09
C TYR A 37 10.76 5.48 20.29
N PRO A 38 9.65 5.72 21.02
CA PRO A 38 8.57 4.74 21.15
C PRO A 38 7.91 4.40 19.81
N THR A 39 7.74 5.39 18.91
CA THR A 39 7.20 5.14 17.57
C THR A 39 8.14 4.28 16.73
N LEU A 40 9.45 4.55 16.73
CA LEU A 40 10.43 3.71 16.03
C LEU A 40 10.40 2.28 16.55
N ILE A 41 10.37 2.07 17.86
CA ILE A 41 10.28 0.72 18.44
C ILE A 41 8.98 0.02 18.03
N LEU A 42 7.84 0.70 18.12
CA LEU A 42 6.54 0.14 17.72
C LEU A 42 6.49 -0.16 16.22
N CYS A 43 7.03 0.72 15.37
CA CYS A 43 7.09 0.52 13.93
C CYS A 43 8.03 -0.63 13.57
N THR A 44 9.20 -0.71 14.21
CA THR A 44 10.14 -1.83 14.03
C THR A 44 9.52 -3.14 14.52
N TYR A 45 8.89 -3.15 15.69
CA TYR A 45 8.18 -4.32 16.21
C TYR A 45 7.01 -4.73 15.31
N GLY A 46 6.16 -3.79 14.89
CA GLY A 46 5.05 -4.05 13.99
C GLY A 46 5.50 -4.56 12.62
N PHE A 47 6.61 -4.02 12.09
CA PHE A 47 7.23 -4.49 10.87
C PHE A 47 7.71 -5.94 11.00
N PHE A 48 8.46 -6.27 12.05
CA PHE A 48 8.93 -7.64 12.28
C PHE A 48 7.81 -8.61 12.69
N SER A 49 6.74 -8.13 13.32
CA SER A 49 5.56 -8.94 13.66
C SER A 49 4.69 -9.23 12.43
N ALA A 50 4.59 -8.27 11.50
CA ALA A 50 3.89 -8.44 10.22
C ALA A 50 4.70 -9.28 9.22
N MET A 51 6.03 -9.12 9.20
CA MET A 51 6.93 -10.03 8.50
C MET A 51 7.09 -11.31 9.32
N LYS A 52 6.10 -12.21 9.31
CA LYS A 52 6.26 -13.57 9.85
C LYS A 52 7.23 -14.35 8.94
N PRO A 53 8.52 -14.50 9.27
CA PRO A 53 9.41 -15.32 8.48
C PRO A 53 9.11 -16.76 8.90
N ALA A 54 8.39 -17.49 8.07
CA ALA A 54 8.21 -18.95 8.17
C ALA A 54 7.40 -19.55 9.35
N GLU A 55 6.91 -18.79 10.36
CA GLU A 55 6.19 -19.41 11.50
C GLU A 55 4.90 -20.17 11.13
N SER A 56 4.22 -19.82 10.04
CA SER A 56 3.00 -20.52 9.61
C SER A 56 3.26 -21.97 9.17
N PHE A 57 4.51 -22.34 8.87
CA PHE A 57 4.87 -23.66 8.31
C PHE A 57 6.03 -24.35 9.02
N LEU A 58 7.03 -23.61 9.51
CA LEU A 58 8.24 -24.20 10.08
C LEU A 58 7.98 -24.90 11.42
N THR A 59 7.15 -24.31 12.27
CA THR A 59 6.83 -24.90 13.59
C THR A 59 6.05 -26.20 13.41
N PRO A 60 4.95 -26.28 12.64
CA PRO A 60 4.25 -27.55 12.37
C PRO A 60 5.10 -28.59 11.63
N TYR A 61 5.98 -28.17 10.71
CA TYR A 61 6.88 -29.06 9.97
C TYR A 61 7.95 -29.70 10.86
N LEU A 62 8.53 -28.94 11.79
CA LEU A 62 9.54 -29.42 12.74
C LEU A 62 8.93 -30.17 13.94
N THR A 63 7.67 -29.90 14.29
CA THR A 63 6.90 -30.64 15.32
C THR A 63 6.02 -31.75 14.74
N GLY A 64 6.11 -32.01 13.43
CA GLY A 64 5.38 -33.08 12.76
C GLY A 64 5.86 -34.47 13.22
N PRO A 65 5.06 -35.52 13.00
CA PRO A 65 5.33 -36.88 13.49
C PRO A 65 6.68 -37.45 13.01
N ASP A 66 7.23 -36.90 11.92
CA ASP A 66 8.47 -37.37 11.31
C ASP A 66 9.76 -36.83 11.96
N LYS A 67 9.69 -35.74 12.75
CA LYS A 67 10.89 -35.06 13.30
C LYS A 67 10.94 -35.01 14.82
N ASN A 68 9.81 -34.94 15.52
CA ASN A 68 9.65 -35.17 16.97
C ASN A 68 10.77 -34.61 17.88
N LEU A 69 11.21 -33.36 17.66
CA LEU A 69 12.24 -32.70 18.47
C LEU A 69 11.62 -31.95 19.67
N THR A 70 12.19 -32.09 20.86
CA THR A 70 11.81 -31.34 22.06
C THR A 70 12.43 -29.94 22.06
N ILE A 71 11.68 -28.94 22.56
CA ILE A 71 12.00 -27.50 22.49
C ILE A 71 13.33 -27.14 23.20
N GLU A 72 13.85 -28.01 24.07
CA GLU A 72 15.02 -27.74 24.93
C GLU A 72 16.39 -28.06 24.31
N GLU A 73 16.49 -28.80 23.21
CA GLU A 73 17.79 -29.06 22.55
C GLU A 73 18.24 -27.92 21.60
N VAL A 74 17.42 -26.88 21.40
CA VAL A 74 17.55 -26.04 20.20
C VAL A 74 18.47 -24.81 20.35
N TYR A 75 18.83 -24.25 21.52
CA TYR A 75 19.75 -23.07 21.51
C TYR A 75 20.61 -22.79 22.76
N PRO A 76 21.95 -22.81 22.65
CA PRO A 76 22.81 -21.93 23.44
C PRO A 76 22.71 -20.49 22.91
N LYS A 77 22.75 -19.52 23.83
CA LYS A 77 22.43 -18.10 23.61
C LYS A 77 23.37 -17.34 22.65
N LEU A 78 24.44 -17.99 22.15
CA LEU A 78 25.41 -17.43 21.20
C LEU A 78 25.08 -17.76 19.72
N ASP A 79 24.26 -18.78 19.44
CA ASP A 79 23.81 -19.14 18.08
C ASP A 79 22.65 -18.29 17.57
N ARG A 80 21.93 -17.61 18.47
CA ARG A 80 20.74 -16.82 18.13
C ARG A 80 21.05 -15.60 17.26
N ILE A 81 22.18 -14.92 17.49
CA ILE A 81 22.59 -13.75 16.69
C ILE A 81 23.00 -14.20 15.28
N ASN A 82 23.78 -15.28 15.16
CA ASN A 82 24.15 -15.87 13.86
C ASN A 82 22.95 -16.47 13.13
N HIS A 83 21.97 -17.00 13.85
CA HIS A 83 20.70 -17.45 13.31
C HIS A 83 19.87 -16.27 12.78
N VAL A 84 19.69 -15.22 13.57
CA VAL A 84 18.97 -14.00 13.15
C VAL A 84 19.65 -13.36 11.94
N LEU A 85 20.97 -13.21 11.94
CA LEU A 85 21.72 -12.72 10.78
C LEU A 85 21.51 -13.59 9.54
N ARG A 86 21.57 -14.92 9.67
CA ARG A 86 21.29 -15.84 8.55
C ARG A 86 19.87 -15.69 8.02
N VAL A 87 18.88 -15.57 8.90
CA VAL A 87 17.48 -15.32 8.51
C VAL A 87 17.33 -13.98 7.80
N LEU A 88 17.97 -12.90 8.28
CA LEU A 88 17.92 -11.59 7.63
C LEU A 88 18.60 -11.59 6.26
N VAL A 89 19.75 -12.28 6.12
CA VAL A 89 20.43 -12.44 4.83
C VAL A 89 19.56 -13.24 3.85
N GLN A 90 18.92 -14.31 4.32
CA GLN A 90 18.02 -15.11 3.50
C GLN A 90 16.80 -14.30 3.05
N LEU A 91 16.19 -13.55 3.97
CA LEU A 91 15.07 -12.65 3.70
C LEU A 91 15.42 -11.59 2.65
N PHE A 92 16.62 -11.03 2.71
CA PHE A 92 17.10 -10.09 1.71
C PHE A 92 17.33 -10.74 0.33
N LYS A 93 17.84 -11.97 0.29
CA LYS A 93 17.99 -12.75 -0.95
C LYS A 93 16.62 -13.06 -1.57
N ASP A 94 15.68 -13.55 -0.76
CA ASP A 94 14.32 -13.87 -1.21
C ASP A 94 13.59 -12.61 -1.70
N MET A 95 13.76 -11.46 -1.03
CA MET A 95 13.27 -10.19 -1.53
C MET A 95 13.87 -9.85 -2.90
N LYS A 96 15.20 -9.89 -3.03
CA LYS A 96 15.88 -9.55 -4.29
C LYS A 96 15.38 -10.43 -5.45
N GLU A 97 15.12 -11.70 -5.17
CA GLU A 97 14.56 -12.62 -6.15
C GLU A 97 13.10 -12.29 -6.51
N CYS A 98 12.25 -12.00 -5.51
CA CYS A 98 10.85 -11.62 -5.75
C CYS A 98 10.72 -10.34 -6.58
N TYR A 99 11.54 -9.34 -6.30
CA TYR A 99 11.59 -8.08 -7.07
C TYR A 99 12.37 -8.19 -8.38
N GLY A 100 12.94 -9.36 -8.69
CA GLY A 100 13.69 -9.60 -9.93
C GLY A 100 12.81 -9.61 -11.18
N THR A 101 11.53 -9.97 -11.04
CA THR A 101 10.57 -9.96 -12.16
C THR A 101 9.97 -8.57 -12.31
N LYS A 102 10.15 -7.98 -13.50
CA LYS A 102 9.59 -6.67 -13.88
C LYS A 102 8.11 -6.52 -13.51
N ARG A 103 7.28 -7.52 -13.83
CA ARG A 103 5.85 -7.56 -13.50
C ARG A 103 5.60 -7.37 -12.00
N LEU A 104 6.23 -8.19 -11.15
CA LEU A 104 6.08 -8.13 -9.70
C LEU A 104 6.55 -6.78 -9.16
N LEU A 105 7.68 -6.28 -9.65
CA LEU A 105 8.22 -4.99 -9.24
C LEU A 105 7.22 -3.85 -9.49
N TYR A 106 6.56 -3.80 -10.65
CA TYR A 106 5.62 -2.73 -10.97
C TYR A 106 4.33 -2.79 -10.16
N TRP A 107 3.76 -3.98 -10.00
CA TRP A 107 2.58 -4.16 -9.15
C TRP A 107 2.89 -3.83 -7.69
N SER A 108 4.02 -4.29 -7.16
CA SER A 108 4.44 -3.98 -5.79
C SER A 108 4.77 -2.51 -5.58
N LEU A 109 5.46 -1.87 -6.52
CA LEU A 109 5.79 -0.45 -6.45
C LEU A 109 4.51 0.41 -6.46
N TRP A 110 3.57 0.12 -7.38
CA TRP A 110 2.28 0.79 -7.39
C TRP A 110 1.51 0.54 -6.09
N TRP A 111 1.46 -0.71 -5.62
CA TRP A 111 0.77 -1.08 -4.38
C TRP A 111 1.26 -0.24 -3.20
N ALA A 112 2.59 -0.13 -3.02
CA ALA A 112 3.17 0.62 -1.91
C ALA A 112 2.89 2.13 -2.02
N LEU A 113 3.09 2.70 -3.21
CA LEU A 113 2.85 4.11 -3.48
C LEU A 113 1.36 4.47 -3.30
N ALA A 114 0.46 3.71 -3.90
CA ALA A 114 -0.98 3.95 -3.82
C ALA A 114 -1.49 3.80 -2.40
N THR A 115 -1.03 2.79 -1.65
CA THR A 115 -1.40 2.58 -0.24
C THR A 115 -0.97 3.76 0.63
N ALA A 116 0.25 4.29 0.42
CA ALA A 116 0.71 5.47 1.14
C ALA A 116 -0.17 6.70 0.88
N GLY A 117 -0.49 6.97 -0.39
CA GLY A 117 -1.37 8.08 -0.77
C GLY A 117 -2.81 7.89 -0.28
N PHE A 118 -3.31 6.66 -0.28
CA PHE A 118 -4.63 6.32 0.26
C PHE A 118 -4.72 6.62 1.76
N TYR A 119 -3.70 6.26 2.54
CA TYR A 119 -3.66 6.57 3.97
C TYR A 119 -3.59 8.08 4.25
N GLN A 120 -2.90 8.87 3.42
CA GLN A 120 -2.97 10.33 3.53
C GLN A 120 -4.40 10.83 3.36
N VAL A 121 -5.11 10.39 2.32
CA VAL A 121 -6.49 10.82 2.09
C VAL A 121 -7.40 10.37 3.24
N LEU A 122 -7.30 9.12 3.69
CA LEU A 122 -8.13 8.61 4.81
C LEU A 122 -7.89 9.37 6.12
N ASN A 123 -6.65 9.70 6.45
CA ASN A 123 -6.33 10.37 7.71
C ASN A 123 -6.87 11.81 7.76
N TYR A 124 -6.99 12.47 6.61
CA TYR A 124 -7.29 13.90 6.54
C TYR A 124 -8.64 14.25 5.88
N VAL A 125 -9.36 13.29 5.30
CA VAL A 125 -10.65 13.56 4.63
C VAL A 125 -11.73 14.11 5.56
N GLN A 126 -11.78 13.64 6.81
CA GLN A 126 -12.73 14.16 7.81
C GLN A 126 -12.42 15.63 8.16
N VAL A 127 -11.14 15.98 8.24
CA VAL A 127 -10.69 17.36 8.50
C VAL A 127 -11.04 18.27 7.30
N LEU A 128 -10.88 17.76 6.07
CA LEU A 128 -11.30 18.49 4.88
C LEU A 128 -12.81 18.73 4.87
N TRP A 129 -13.61 17.70 5.19
CA TRP A 129 -15.06 17.84 5.22
C TRP A 129 -15.54 18.82 6.28
N ASP A 130 -14.97 18.80 7.50
CA ASP A 130 -15.31 19.79 8.54
C ASP A 130 -14.91 21.21 8.12
N HIS A 131 -13.78 21.38 7.43
CA HIS A 131 -13.39 22.67 6.87
C HIS A 131 -14.38 23.19 5.80
N ARG A 132 -14.99 22.31 5.00
CA ARG A 132 -15.95 22.69 3.93
C ARG A 132 -17.38 22.86 4.45
N ALA A 133 -17.80 22.02 5.38
CA ALA A 133 -19.11 22.02 5.98
C ALA A 133 -18.95 21.71 7.47
N PRO A 134 -18.85 22.75 8.33
CA PRO A 134 -18.67 22.56 9.76
C PRO A 134 -19.74 21.64 10.35
N SER A 135 -19.29 20.70 11.18
CA SER A 135 -20.09 19.62 11.79
C SER A 135 -21.31 20.06 12.60
N GLN A 136 -21.45 21.36 12.91
CA GLN A 136 -22.63 21.94 13.56
C GLN A 136 -23.79 22.24 12.61
N SER A 137 -23.62 22.04 11.30
CA SER A 137 -24.67 22.21 10.29
C SER A 137 -25.42 20.89 10.04
N SER A 138 -26.76 20.96 9.91
CA SER A 138 -27.64 19.80 9.70
C SER A 138 -27.47 19.07 8.35
N ALA A 139 -26.47 19.46 7.54
CA ALA A 139 -26.24 18.98 6.17
C ALA A 139 -24.99 18.07 6.04
N VAL A 140 -24.44 17.60 7.16
CA VAL A 140 -23.23 16.76 7.17
C VAL A 140 -23.61 15.27 7.20
N TYR A 141 -23.10 14.52 6.22
CA TYR A 141 -23.44 13.10 5.99
C TYR A 141 -22.19 12.19 5.98
N ASN A 142 -21.09 12.60 6.63
CA ASN A 142 -19.80 11.91 6.61
C ASN A 142 -19.92 10.39 6.86
N GLY A 143 -20.68 9.99 7.90
CA GLY A 143 -20.88 8.58 8.22
C GLY A 143 -21.64 7.79 7.15
N ALA A 144 -22.67 8.39 6.55
CA ALA A 144 -23.41 7.76 5.45
C ALA A 144 -22.53 7.61 4.21
N VAL A 145 -21.73 8.63 3.88
CA VAL A 145 -20.78 8.61 2.77
C VAL A 145 -19.73 7.54 2.99
N GLU A 146 -19.18 7.38 4.20
CA GLU A 146 -18.24 6.31 4.53
C GLU A 146 -18.86 4.91 4.40
N ALA A 147 -20.11 4.73 4.82
CA ALA A 147 -20.83 3.48 4.67
C ALA A 147 -21.02 3.12 3.18
N ILE A 148 -21.50 4.07 2.37
CA ILE A 148 -21.64 3.90 0.91
C ILE A 148 -20.28 3.59 0.28
N ALA A 149 -19.23 4.34 0.65
CA ALA A 149 -17.90 4.14 0.12
C ALA A 149 -17.38 2.73 0.44
N THR A 150 -17.64 2.23 1.65
CA THR A 150 -17.24 0.89 2.08
C THR A 150 -18.02 -0.20 1.36
N PHE A 151 -19.34 -0.02 1.19
CA PHE A 151 -20.15 -0.93 0.38
C PHE A 151 -19.67 -0.99 -1.08
N LEU A 152 -19.43 0.18 -1.71
CA LEU A 152 -18.94 0.26 -3.08
C LEU A 152 -17.53 -0.36 -3.22
N SER A 153 -16.68 -0.20 -2.20
CA SER A 153 -15.36 -0.84 -2.14
C SER A 153 -15.47 -2.38 -2.10
N SER A 154 -16.40 -2.91 -1.31
CA SER A 154 -16.68 -4.35 -1.27
C SER A 154 -17.18 -4.86 -2.62
N ALA A 155 -18.15 -4.16 -3.23
CA ALA A 155 -18.70 -4.52 -4.53
C ALA A 155 -17.65 -4.51 -5.64
N THR A 156 -16.83 -3.45 -5.71
CA THR A 156 -15.75 -3.34 -6.71
C THR A 156 -14.66 -4.40 -6.48
N SER A 157 -14.27 -4.67 -5.24
CA SER A 157 -13.32 -5.76 -4.94
C SER A 157 -13.87 -7.13 -5.36
N MET A 158 -15.15 -7.41 -5.14
CA MET A 158 -15.79 -8.64 -5.57
C MET A 158 -15.88 -8.75 -7.09
N ALA A 159 -16.12 -7.62 -7.79
CA ALA A 159 -16.16 -7.57 -9.24
C ALA A 159 -14.86 -8.08 -9.90
N VAL A 160 -13.70 -7.89 -9.26
CA VAL A 160 -12.41 -8.37 -9.77
C VAL A 160 -12.42 -9.88 -10.05
N GLY A 161 -13.12 -10.68 -9.23
CA GLY A 161 -13.23 -12.13 -9.41
C GLY A 161 -13.94 -12.56 -10.69
N TYR A 162 -14.72 -11.66 -11.31
CA TYR A 162 -15.43 -11.91 -12.56
C TYR A 162 -14.67 -11.39 -13.80
N ILE A 163 -13.60 -10.61 -13.62
CA ILE A 163 -12.86 -9.98 -14.72
C ILE A 163 -11.82 -10.95 -15.29
N ARG A 164 -12.05 -11.40 -16.52
CA ARG A 164 -11.11 -12.26 -17.28
C ARG A 164 -10.36 -11.43 -18.31
N ILE A 165 -9.39 -10.65 -17.85
CA ILE A 165 -8.52 -9.82 -18.70
C ILE A 165 -7.09 -10.37 -18.65
N ASN A 166 -6.36 -10.29 -19.77
CA ASN A 166 -4.93 -10.53 -19.77
C ASN A 166 -4.19 -9.33 -19.13
N TRP A 167 -3.83 -9.50 -17.86
CA TRP A 167 -3.17 -8.48 -17.06
C TRP A 167 -1.70 -8.25 -17.43
N ASP A 168 -1.10 -9.06 -18.31
CA ASP A 168 0.27 -8.85 -18.80
C ASP A 168 0.39 -7.61 -19.67
N LEU A 169 -0.63 -7.32 -20.48
CA LEU A 169 -0.65 -6.15 -21.37
C LEU A 169 -1.49 -5.00 -20.79
N SER A 170 -2.63 -5.33 -20.17
CA SER A 170 -3.59 -4.33 -19.68
C SER A 170 -3.27 -3.83 -18.27
N GLY A 171 -2.40 -4.52 -17.53
CA GLY A 171 -2.10 -4.20 -16.13
C GLY A 171 -1.52 -2.80 -15.94
N GLU A 172 -0.44 -2.48 -16.64
CA GLU A 172 0.22 -1.18 -16.51
C GLU A 172 -0.69 -0.02 -16.98
N LEU A 173 -1.50 -0.26 -18.01
CA LEU A 173 -2.49 0.70 -18.46
C LEU A 173 -3.55 0.95 -17.39
N ALA A 174 -4.06 -0.11 -16.74
CA ALA A 174 -5.00 0.00 -15.65
C ALA A 174 -4.39 0.77 -14.46
N LEU A 175 -3.14 0.48 -14.09
CA LEU A 175 -2.41 1.23 -13.06
C LEU A 175 -2.38 2.72 -13.36
N GLY A 176 -2.05 3.10 -14.60
CA GLY A 176 -2.00 4.49 -15.04
C GLY A 176 -3.37 5.18 -15.05
N ILE A 177 -4.39 4.54 -15.63
CA ILE A 177 -5.74 5.11 -15.77
C ILE A 177 -6.40 5.30 -14.41
N PHE A 178 -6.43 4.29 -13.55
CA PHE A 178 -7.10 4.41 -12.25
C PHE A 178 -6.34 5.37 -11.32
N SER A 179 -5.01 5.47 -11.42
CA SER A 179 -4.25 6.55 -10.76
C SER A 179 -4.62 7.93 -11.29
N ALA A 180 -4.91 8.08 -12.60
CA ALA A 180 -5.39 9.35 -13.17
C ALA A 180 -6.77 9.71 -12.63
N VAL A 181 -7.68 8.72 -12.55
CA VAL A 181 -9.02 8.91 -11.99
C VAL A 181 -8.94 9.33 -10.52
N ASN A 182 -8.07 8.69 -9.73
CA ASN A 182 -7.81 9.08 -8.35
C ASN A 182 -7.25 10.51 -8.24
N ALA A 183 -6.32 10.90 -9.11
CA ALA A 183 -5.81 12.26 -9.16
C ALA A 183 -6.92 13.27 -9.48
N GLY A 184 -7.75 13.00 -10.49
CA GLY A 184 -8.89 13.84 -10.88
C GLY A 184 -9.92 13.98 -9.75
N ALA A 185 -10.22 12.89 -9.05
CA ALA A 185 -11.10 12.92 -7.88
C ALA A 185 -10.56 13.81 -6.75
N LEU A 186 -9.24 13.74 -6.47
CA LEU A 186 -8.60 14.58 -5.46
C LEU A 186 -8.51 16.05 -5.89
N PHE A 187 -8.24 16.32 -7.17
CA PHE A 187 -8.31 17.69 -7.70
C PHE A 187 -9.72 18.26 -7.64
N LEU A 188 -10.76 17.46 -7.88
CA LEU A 188 -12.15 17.89 -7.68
C LEU A 188 -12.37 18.32 -6.21
N MET A 189 -11.91 17.52 -5.25
CA MET A 189 -12.03 17.82 -3.81
C MET A 189 -11.25 19.09 -3.40
N HIS A 190 -10.12 19.36 -4.07
CA HIS A 190 -9.35 20.58 -3.90
C HIS A 190 -10.07 21.81 -4.47
N CYS A 191 -10.52 21.74 -5.73
CA CYS A 191 -11.06 22.87 -6.48
C CYS A 191 -12.48 23.28 -6.07
N THR A 192 -13.22 22.43 -5.34
CA THR A 192 -14.60 22.69 -4.94
C THR A 192 -14.72 23.07 -3.47
N ALA A 193 -15.61 24.02 -3.18
CA ALA A 193 -16.07 24.30 -1.81
C ALA A 193 -17.33 23.48 -1.44
N ASN A 194 -17.98 22.82 -2.40
CA ASN A 194 -19.23 22.10 -2.18
C ASN A 194 -18.98 20.71 -1.59
N ILE A 195 -19.57 20.45 -0.42
CA ILE A 195 -19.39 19.18 0.30
C ILE A 195 -19.88 17.96 -0.50
N TRP A 196 -20.95 18.08 -1.29
CA TRP A 196 -21.46 16.98 -2.12
C TRP A 196 -20.49 16.60 -3.24
N ALA A 197 -19.84 17.59 -3.84
CA ALA A 197 -18.77 17.35 -4.82
C ALA A 197 -17.55 16.70 -4.15
N CYS A 198 -17.21 17.10 -2.92
CA CYS A 198 -16.17 16.42 -2.13
C CYS A 198 -16.52 14.97 -1.79
N TYR A 199 -17.77 14.69 -1.41
CA TYR A 199 -18.25 13.32 -1.17
C TYR A 199 -18.20 12.47 -2.42
N ALA A 200 -18.65 13.00 -3.56
CA ALA A 200 -18.58 12.31 -4.85
C ALA A 200 -17.13 12.00 -5.25
N GLY A 201 -16.22 12.97 -5.10
CA GLY A 201 -14.78 12.76 -5.31
C GLY A 201 -14.22 11.65 -4.42
N TYR A 202 -14.52 11.68 -3.12
CA TYR A 202 -14.08 10.63 -2.19
C TYR A 202 -14.64 9.24 -2.54
N LEU A 203 -15.91 9.14 -2.94
CA LEU A 203 -16.52 7.87 -3.37
C LEU A 203 -15.80 7.29 -4.59
N VAL A 204 -15.52 8.12 -5.59
CA VAL A 204 -14.77 7.71 -6.79
C VAL A 204 -13.36 7.27 -6.41
N PHE A 205 -12.65 8.08 -5.63
CA PHE A 205 -11.29 7.77 -5.17
C PHE A 205 -11.23 6.44 -4.42
N LYS A 206 -12.09 6.24 -3.41
CA LYS A 206 -12.09 5.02 -2.59
C LYS A 206 -12.44 3.78 -3.41
N ALA A 207 -13.45 3.87 -4.27
CA ALA A 207 -13.85 2.76 -5.14
C ALA A 207 -12.75 2.38 -6.14
N CYS A 208 -12.13 3.37 -6.80
CA CYS A 208 -11.06 3.14 -7.76
C CYS A 208 -9.81 2.55 -7.09
N TYR A 209 -9.42 3.10 -5.94
CA TYR A 209 -8.32 2.54 -5.14
C TYR A 209 -8.61 1.09 -4.71
N MET A 210 -9.80 0.81 -4.16
CA MET A 210 -10.16 -0.53 -3.67
C MET A 210 -10.26 -1.56 -4.79
N PHE A 211 -10.77 -1.17 -5.95
CA PHE A 211 -10.74 -2.01 -7.14
C PHE A 211 -9.30 -2.38 -7.54
N LEU A 212 -8.43 -1.38 -7.66
CA LEU A 212 -7.09 -1.58 -8.19
C LEU A 212 -6.14 -2.24 -7.18
N ILE A 213 -6.29 -1.98 -5.88
CA ILE A 213 -5.51 -2.67 -4.83
C ILE A 213 -5.87 -4.16 -4.77
N THR A 214 -7.12 -4.54 -5.02
CA THR A 214 -7.52 -5.95 -5.12
C THR A 214 -6.88 -6.63 -6.33
N ILE A 215 -6.87 -5.97 -7.50
CA ILE A 215 -6.16 -6.49 -8.68
C ILE A 215 -4.66 -6.60 -8.39
N ALA A 216 -4.04 -5.57 -7.83
CA ALA A 216 -2.61 -5.58 -7.52
C ALA A 216 -2.25 -6.72 -6.56
N THR A 217 -3.05 -6.89 -5.50
CA THR A 217 -2.89 -7.98 -4.53
C THR A 217 -3.03 -9.33 -5.20
N PHE A 218 -4.05 -9.54 -6.05
CA PHE A 218 -4.23 -10.77 -6.81
C PHE A 218 -3.04 -11.04 -7.74
N GLN A 219 -2.61 -10.04 -8.51
CA GLN A 219 -1.50 -10.15 -9.45
C GLN A 219 -0.18 -10.44 -8.76
N ILE A 220 0.07 -9.84 -7.59
CA ILE A 220 1.23 -10.15 -6.78
C ILE A 220 1.13 -11.60 -6.26
N ALA A 221 -0.03 -12.00 -5.72
CA ALA A 221 -0.24 -13.31 -5.13
C ALA A 221 -0.01 -14.46 -6.12
N VAL A 222 -0.58 -14.38 -7.32
CA VAL A 222 -0.49 -15.47 -8.32
C VAL A 222 0.90 -15.63 -8.94
N ASN A 223 1.79 -14.65 -8.73
CA ASN A 223 3.16 -14.67 -9.28
C ASN A 223 4.22 -14.98 -8.18
N LEU A 224 3.80 -15.35 -6.97
CA LEU A 224 4.70 -15.71 -5.86
C LEU A 224 4.53 -17.16 -5.43
N SER A 225 5.59 -17.73 -4.86
CA SER A 225 5.47 -18.94 -4.06
C SER A 225 4.81 -18.62 -2.71
N MET A 226 4.11 -19.60 -2.13
CA MET A 226 3.41 -19.47 -0.85
C MET A 226 4.33 -19.03 0.29
N GLU A 227 5.61 -19.41 0.25
CA GLU A 227 6.63 -19.07 1.25
C GLU A 227 7.06 -17.60 1.20
N ARG A 228 7.01 -16.97 0.02
CA ARG A 228 7.48 -15.60 -0.24
C ARG A 228 6.35 -14.55 -0.18
N TYR A 229 5.10 -15.02 -0.13
CA TYR A 229 3.91 -14.18 -0.05
C TYR A 229 3.95 -13.19 1.10
N ALA A 230 4.10 -13.69 2.34
CA ALA A 230 4.06 -12.85 3.54
C ALA A 230 5.19 -11.82 3.57
N LEU A 231 6.37 -12.22 3.10
CA LEU A 231 7.53 -11.34 3.00
C LEU A 231 7.28 -10.16 2.06
N MET A 232 6.74 -10.40 0.86
CA MET A 232 6.47 -9.34 -0.10
C MET A 232 5.39 -8.38 0.39
N PHE A 233 4.26 -8.88 0.90
CA PHE A 233 3.21 -8.01 1.43
C PHE A 233 3.68 -7.23 2.67
N GLY A 234 4.48 -7.84 3.55
CA GLY A 234 5.08 -7.18 4.70
C GLY A 234 6.03 -6.04 4.28
N PHE A 235 6.92 -6.29 3.33
CA PHE A 235 7.83 -5.26 2.82
C PHE A 235 7.10 -4.12 2.09
N ASN A 236 6.13 -4.46 1.23
CA ASN A 236 5.30 -3.46 0.56
C ASN A 236 4.56 -2.59 1.56
N THR A 237 4.02 -3.18 2.63
CA THR A 237 3.34 -2.45 3.71
C THR A 237 4.31 -1.52 4.43
N PHE A 238 5.51 -1.99 4.75
CA PHE A 238 6.56 -1.16 5.34
C PHE A 238 6.91 0.03 4.46
N LEU A 239 7.11 -0.18 3.16
CA LEU A 239 7.41 0.88 2.22
C LEU A 239 6.25 1.88 2.14
N ALA A 240 5.00 1.41 2.11
CA ALA A 240 3.83 2.27 2.13
C ALA A 240 3.78 3.16 3.39
N LEU A 241 3.98 2.58 4.58
CA LEU A 241 3.99 3.30 5.85
C LEU A 241 5.18 4.27 5.96
N ALA A 242 6.35 3.90 5.45
CA ALA A 242 7.51 4.78 5.40
C ALA A 242 7.24 6.00 4.52
N ILE A 243 6.72 5.79 3.30
CA ILE A 243 6.36 6.87 2.38
C ILE A 243 5.25 7.73 2.98
N GLN A 244 4.23 7.12 3.59
CA GLN A 244 3.16 7.83 4.29
C GLN A 244 3.73 8.70 5.41
N THR A 245 4.64 8.17 6.23
CA THR A 245 5.27 8.92 7.33
C THR A 245 6.05 10.12 6.79
N ILE A 246 6.84 9.93 5.73
CA ILE A 246 7.58 11.02 5.08
C ILE A 246 6.61 12.08 4.55
N LEU A 247 5.56 11.68 3.84
CA LEU A 247 4.54 12.60 3.35
C LEU A 247 3.90 13.39 4.49
N THR A 248 3.53 12.75 5.61
CA THR A 248 2.96 13.44 6.77
C THR A 248 3.94 14.46 7.36
N LEU A 249 5.20 14.08 7.55
CA LEU A 249 6.23 14.98 8.11
C LEU A 249 6.51 16.18 7.21
N VAL A 250 6.53 15.98 5.89
CA VAL A 250 6.82 17.05 4.94
C VAL A 250 5.61 17.94 4.71
N VAL A 251 4.41 17.36 4.51
CA VAL A 251 3.24 18.08 4.02
C VAL A 251 2.38 18.65 5.16
N VAL A 252 2.22 17.89 6.24
CA VAL A 252 1.22 18.17 7.28
C VAL A 252 1.86 18.74 8.55
N ASP A 253 2.99 18.20 8.99
CA ASP A 253 3.62 18.63 10.23
C ASP A 253 4.09 20.09 10.15
N SER A 254 3.89 20.85 11.22
CA SER A 254 4.34 22.24 11.37
C SER A 254 5.85 22.43 11.23
N ARG A 255 6.66 21.38 11.47
CA ARG A 255 8.11 21.38 11.26
C ARG A 255 8.50 21.19 9.79
N GLY A 256 7.58 20.65 8.99
CA GLY A 256 7.70 20.55 7.54
C GLY A 256 7.13 21.80 6.88
N LEU A 257 6.23 21.61 5.92
CA LEU A 257 5.54 22.70 5.23
C LEU A 257 4.33 23.22 6.00
N GLY A 258 3.71 22.40 6.86
CA GLY A 258 2.53 22.79 7.64
C GLY A 258 1.37 23.29 6.78
N LEU A 259 1.11 22.66 5.64
CA LEU A 259 0.13 23.15 4.66
C LEU A 259 -1.30 23.10 5.21
N ASP A 260 -2.15 24.04 4.79
CA ASP A 260 -3.58 23.99 5.08
C ASP A 260 -4.24 22.79 4.41
N ILE A 261 -5.36 22.34 4.97
CA ILE A 261 -6.02 21.10 4.55
C ILE A 261 -6.42 21.07 3.06
N VAL A 262 -6.77 22.22 2.47
CA VAL A 262 -7.15 22.28 1.04
C VAL A 262 -5.93 22.12 0.15
N THR A 263 -4.79 22.73 0.53
CA THR A 263 -3.51 22.57 -0.19
C THR A 263 -2.92 21.17 -0.02
N GLN A 264 -3.13 20.49 1.12
CA GLN A 264 -2.75 19.09 1.28
C GLN A 264 -3.40 18.19 0.22
N PHE A 265 -4.69 18.39 -0.08
CA PHE A 265 -5.40 17.62 -1.11
C PHE A 265 -4.93 17.93 -2.54
N LEU A 266 -4.41 19.14 -2.80
CA LEU A 266 -3.69 19.43 -4.05
C LEU A 266 -2.44 18.56 -4.17
N VAL A 267 -1.63 18.49 -3.09
CA VAL A 267 -0.41 17.66 -3.06
C VAL A 267 -0.75 16.17 -3.27
N TYR A 268 -1.81 15.67 -2.63
CA TYR A 268 -2.24 14.27 -2.81
C TYR A 268 -2.73 14.01 -4.25
N GLY A 269 -3.43 14.97 -4.87
CA GLY A 269 -3.81 14.90 -6.29
C GLY A 269 -2.58 14.85 -7.20
N CYS A 270 -1.61 15.73 -6.99
CA CYS A 270 -0.34 15.74 -7.72
C CYS A 270 0.44 14.43 -7.54
N TYR A 271 0.44 13.86 -6.32
CA TYR A 271 1.08 12.59 -6.03
C TYR A 271 0.50 11.45 -6.89
N PHE A 272 -0.83 11.32 -6.95
CA PHE A 272 -1.47 10.33 -7.84
C PHE A 272 -1.30 10.65 -9.33
N ALA A 273 -1.22 11.93 -9.71
CA ALA A 273 -0.93 12.33 -11.08
C ALA A 273 0.48 11.92 -11.52
N VAL A 274 1.48 12.03 -10.65
CA VAL A 274 2.85 11.55 -10.91
C VAL A 274 2.86 10.03 -11.07
N ILE A 275 2.20 9.28 -10.18
CA ILE A 275 2.06 7.83 -10.32
C ILE A 275 1.41 7.49 -11.67
N SER A 276 0.31 8.17 -12.01
CA SER A 276 -0.37 7.99 -13.29
C SER A 276 0.56 8.23 -14.47
N GLY A 277 1.29 9.35 -14.48
CA GLY A 277 2.24 9.69 -15.54
C GLY A 277 3.31 8.63 -15.75
N ILE A 278 3.90 8.10 -14.67
CA ILE A 278 4.91 7.03 -14.74
C ILE A 278 4.35 5.79 -15.44
N PHE A 279 3.16 5.32 -15.03
CA PHE A 279 2.56 4.09 -15.58
C PHE A 279 1.97 4.29 -16.98
N LEU A 280 1.37 5.44 -17.27
CA LEU A 280 0.84 5.75 -18.60
C LEU A 280 1.95 5.92 -19.64
N MET A 281 3.02 6.66 -19.33
CA MET A 281 4.13 6.85 -20.27
C MET A 281 4.76 5.51 -20.68
N ARG A 282 4.95 4.63 -19.69
CA ARG A 282 5.47 3.29 -19.91
C ARG A 282 4.49 2.42 -20.72
N SER A 283 3.20 2.45 -20.38
CA SER A 283 2.18 1.72 -21.12
C SER A 283 2.13 2.15 -22.59
N ILE A 284 2.10 3.46 -22.85
CA ILE A 284 2.15 4.04 -24.19
C ILE A 284 3.41 3.60 -24.94
N TYR A 285 4.58 3.62 -24.28
CA TYR A 285 5.84 3.14 -24.87
C TYR A 285 5.75 1.68 -25.32
N ILE A 286 5.19 0.79 -24.49
CA ILE A 286 5.04 -0.64 -24.82
C ILE A 286 4.05 -0.84 -25.97
N LEU A 287 2.91 -0.13 -25.94
CA LEU A 287 1.91 -0.18 -27.01
C LEU A 287 2.48 0.33 -28.34
N ALA A 288 3.23 1.43 -28.32
CA ALA A 288 3.90 1.99 -29.50
C ALA A 288 4.94 1.01 -30.06
N CYS A 289 5.83 0.46 -29.21
CA CYS A 289 6.84 -0.53 -29.63
C CYS A 289 6.20 -1.78 -30.25
N THR A 290 5.10 -2.27 -29.66
CA THR A 290 4.39 -3.45 -30.15
C THR A 290 3.74 -3.19 -31.50
N ARG A 291 3.15 -2.00 -31.70
CA ARG A 291 2.61 -1.57 -33.00
C ARG A 291 3.70 -1.47 -34.06
N CYS A 292 4.81 -0.78 -33.77
CA CYS A 292 5.93 -0.67 -34.69
C CYS A 292 6.51 -2.03 -35.10
N ARG A 293 6.60 -2.99 -34.15
CA ARG A 293 7.06 -4.35 -34.45
C ARG A 293 6.09 -5.12 -35.36
N ARG A 294 4.78 -4.97 -35.15
CA ARG A 294 3.76 -5.58 -36.02
C ARG A 294 3.77 -4.98 -37.42
N GLU A 295 3.95 -3.68 -37.55
CA GLU A 295 4.07 -3.01 -38.86
C GLU A 295 5.30 -3.49 -39.64
N LYS A 296 6.45 -3.68 -38.96
CA LYS A 296 7.65 -4.27 -39.58
C LYS A 296 7.40 -5.70 -40.06
N GLN A 297 6.80 -6.57 -39.24
CA GLN A 297 6.48 -7.95 -39.63
C GLN A 297 5.52 -8.02 -40.83
N LYS A 298 4.52 -7.13 -40.89
CA LYS A 298 3.58 -7.07 -42.01
C LYS A 298 4.19 -6.55 -43.31
N SER A 299 5.29 -5.79 -43.21
CA SER A 299 6.03 -5.26 -44.36
C SER A 299 7.05 -6.25 -44.93
N GLU A 300 7.42 -7.30 -44.17
CA GLU A 300 8.41 -8.32 -44.54
C GLU A 300 7.80 -9.65 -45.02
N GLU A 301 6.46 -9.81 -45.00
CA GLU A 301 5.79 -11.00 -45.57
C GLU A 301 5.87 -11.00 -47.13
N PRO A 302 6.47 -12.01 -47.78
CA PRO A 302 6.54 -12.09 -49.23
C PRO A 302 5.15 -12.35 -49.84
N ILE A 303 4.83 -11.66 -50.93
CA ILE A 303 3.67 -11.94 -51.79
C ILE A 303 3.92 -13.29 -52.50
N THR A 304 3.63 -14.40 -51.83
CA THR A 304 3.57 -15.72 -52.47
C THR A 304 2.32 -16.45 -52.04
N THR A 305 1.23 -16.25 -52.78
CA THR A 305 0.27 -17.32 -53.16
C THR A 305 -0.69 -16.74 -54.19
N GLY A 306 -0.27 -16.77 -55.45
CA GLY A 306 -1.08 -16.41 -56.59
C GLY A 306 -0.72 -17.28 -57.79
N SER A 307 -0.78 -18.61 -57.64
CA SER A 307 -0.84 -19.54 -58.78
C SER A 307 -1.03 -20.99 -58.30
N ALA A 308 -1.80 -21.74 -59.09
CA ALA A 308 -1.96 -23.20 -59.13
C ALA A 308 -3.14 -23.82 -58.36
N THR A 309 -4.36 -23.52 -58.81
CA THR A 309 -5.44 -24.54 -58.81
C THR A 309 -5.20 -25.47 -60.00
N ARG A 310 -4.87 -26.74 -59.73
CA ARG A 310 -4.81 -27.82 -60.73
C ARG A 310 -6.21 -28.32 -61.05
N LEU A 311 -6.34 -28.80 -62.29
CA LEU A 311 -7.40 -29.65 -62.83
C LEU A 311 -7.80 -30.80 -61.89
#